data_AF-A0A1E3A7W1-F1
#
_entry.id   AF-A0A1E3A7W1-F1
#
_cell.length_a   1.000
_cell.length_b   1.000
_cell.length_c   1.000
_cell.angle_alpha   90.00
_cell.angle_beta   90.00
_cell.angle_gamma   90.00
#
_symmetry.space_group_name_H-M   'P 1'
#
loop_
_entity.id
_entity.type
_entity.pdbx_description
1 polymer ?
#
loop_
_entity_poly.entity_id
_entity_poly.type
_entity_poly.pdbx_seq_one_letter_code
_entity_poly.pdbx_strand_id
1 'polypeptide(L)'
;MIAYKGFKPGLVCRGYQFHMGLNITDKANCRANGFHCAENPLDCLSYYPDMNQAEYYIVEAGGDIDEDEWDSKIACTHLNIIKQLTMEEFFLHSLAYMVDHPKREWNSRVHKDKGETHNGYVVVRGIDPAAAGKLNDILAFAKEDYATGDIIQVALTRVDGKKVLPDRWYGVDLKERQVNLI
;
A
#
# COMPACT_ATOMS: atom_id res chain seq x y z
N MET A 1 16.47 -2.81 -7.38
CA MET A 1 15.15 -2.18 -7.63
C MET A 1 14.43 -2.01 -6.30
N ILE A 2 13.89 -0.83 -6.00
CA ILE A 2 13.10 -0.62 -4.78
C ILE A 2 11.75 -1.32 -4.91
N ALA A 3 11.36 -2.06 -3.88
CA ALA A 3 10.12 -2.79 -3.79
C ALA A 3 9.65 -2.86 -2.32
N TYR A 4 8.52 -3.51 -2.10
CA TYR A 4 7.89 -3.63 -0.79
C TYR A 4 7.68 -5.10 -0.43
N LYS A 5 7.82 -5.42 0.85
CA LYS A 5 7.60 -6.78 1.33
C LYS A 5 6.87 -6.79 2.66
N GLY A 6 5.82 -7.61 2.72
CA GLY A 6 5.17 -8.01 3.96
C GLY A 6 5.82 -9.23 4.60
N PHE A 7 5.87 -9.25 5.92
CA PHE A 7 6.33 -10.36 6.75
C PHE A 7 5.35 -10.62 7.90
N LYS A 8 5.40 -11.83 8.45
CA LYS A 8 4.92 -12.07 9.82
C LYS A 8 5.84 -11.34 10.81
N PRO A 9 5.37 -11.03 12.03
CA PRO A 9 6.14 -10.30 13.02
C PRO A 9 7.51 -10.91 13.25
N GLY A 10 8.52 -10.05 13.34
CA GLY A 10 9.91 -10.46 13.46
C GLY A 10 10.49 -10.96 12.13
N LEU A 11 10.15 -10.37 10.98
CA LEU A 11 10.79 -10.67 9.68
C LEU A 11 10.69 -12.14 9.20
N VAL A 12 9.57 -12.81 9.48
CA VAL A 12 9.38 -14.23 9.08
C VAL A 12 8.52 -14.34 7.82
N CYS A 13 8.99 -15.11 6.83
CA CYS A 13 8.19 -15.48 5.66
C CYS A 13 8.46 -16.94 5.26
N ARG A 14 7.41 -17.75 5.11
CA ARG A 14 7.48 -19.17 4.67
C ARG A 14 8.50 -20.04 5.44
N GLY A 15 8.67 -19.78 6.74
CA GLY A 15 9.61 -20.53 7.59
C GLY A 15 11.06 -20.04 7.51
N TYR A 16 11.36 -19.08 6.64
CA TYR A 16 12.65 -18.40 6.63
C TYR A 16 12.60 -17.16 7.53
N GLN A 17 13.63 -17.01 8.36
CA GLN A 17 13.86 -15.88 9.24
C GLN A 17 14.79 -14.89 8.55
N PHE A 18 14.25 -13.76 8.10
CA PHE A 18 15.05 -12.70 7.48
C PHE A 18 15.71 -11.82 8.55
N HIS A 19 16.70 -11.04 8.14
CA HIS A 19 17.28 -9.98 8.95
C HIS A 19 17.37 -8.66 8.15
N MET A 20 17.48 -7.54 8.85
CA MET A 20 17.77 -6.25 8.21
C MET A 20 19.07 -6.33 7.40
N GLY A 21 19.12 -5.66 6.24
CA GLY A 21 20.21 -5.79 5.29
C GLY A 21 20.02 -6.94 4.29
N LEU A 22 21.11 -7.38 3.67
CA LEU A 22 21.12 -8.33 2.56
C LEU A 22 20.84 -9.77 3.02
N ASN A 23 19.82 -10.39 2.43
CA ASN A 23 19.52 -11.82 2.51
C ASN A 23 19.72 -12.43 1.11
N ILE A 24 20.21 -13.66 1.02
CA ILE A 24 20.56 -14.32 -0.24
C ILE A 24 19.92 -15.71 -0.32
N THR A 25 19.49 -16.11 -1.52
CA THR A 25 19.01 -17.45 -1.88
C THR A 25 19.53 -17.87 -3.25
N ASP A 26 19.68 -19.16 -3.50
CA ASP A 26 20.24 -19.68 -4.77
C ASP A 26 19.29 -19.56 -5.97
N LYS A 27 17.99 -19.32 -5.73
CA LYS A 27 16.96 -19.26 -6.78
C LYS A 27 15.96 -18.14 -6.51
N ALA A 28 15.66 -17.35 -7.53
CA ALA A 28 14.47 -16.52 -7.58
C ALA A 28 13.29 -17.44 -7.89
N ASN A 29 12.53 -17.84 -6.87
CA ASN A 29 11.31 -18.61 -7.08
C ASN A 29 10.13 -17.92 -6.41
N CYS A 30 9.22 -17.43 -7.23
CA CYS A 30 7.91 -17.01 -6.76
C CYS A 30 7.26 -18.23 -6.09
N ARG A 31 7.01 -18.13 -4.77
CA ARG A 31 6.19 -19.03 -3.94
C ARG A 31 6.90 -20.06 -3.06
N ALA A 32 8.16 -20.46 -3.27
CA ALA A 32 8.75 -21.51 -2.42
C ALA A 32 9.56 -20.95 -1.25
N ASN A 33 10.56 -20.11 -1.50
CA ASN A 33 11.55 -19.71 -0.50
C ASN A 33 11.23 -18.42 0.28
N GLY A 34 10.19 -17.68 -0.13
CA GLY A 34 9.81 -16.43 0.53
C GLY A 34 10.56 -15.18 0.06
N PHE A 35 11.49 -15.27 -0.90
CA PHE A 35 12.23 -14.14 -1.49
C PHE A 35 11.44 -13.46 -2.61
N HIS A 36 10.22 -13.06 -2.30
CA HIS A 36 9.37 -12.25 -3.17
C HIS A 36 9.01 -10.92 -2.51
N CYS A 37 8.87 -9.89 -3.33
CA CYS A 37 8.44 -8.56 -2.99
C CYS A 37 7.39 -8.08 -4.00
N ALA A 38 6.85 -6.89 -3.83
CA ALA A 38 5.89 -6.27 -4.73
C ALA A 38 6.34 -4.86 -5.11
N GLU A 39 6.16 -4.48 -6.36
CA GLU A 39 6.39 -3.10 -6.82
C GLU A 39 5.34 -2.15 -6.22
N ASN A 40 4.06 -2.55 -6.25
CA ASN A 40 2.97 -1.85 -5.60
C ASN A 40 2.86 -2.27 -4.12
N PRO A 41 3.00 -1.37 -3.13
CA PRO A 41 2.86 -1.74 -1.73
C PRO A 41 1.53 -2.43 -1.42
N LEU A 42 0.42 -2.00 -2.04
CA LEU A 42 -0.92 -2.55 -1.78
C LEU A 42 -1.02 -4.05 -2.10
N ASP A 43 -0.18 -4.58 -2.99
CA ASP A 43 -0.16 -6.02 -3.29
C ASP A 43 0.35 -6.85 -2.11
N CYS A 44 1.11 -6.25 -1.18
CA CYS A 44 1.47 -6.91 0.06
C CYS A 44 0.23 -7.27 0.90
N LEU A 45 -0.86 -6.50 0.79
CA LEU A 45 -2.09 -6.73 1.55
C LEU A 45 -2.89 -7.94 1.06
N SER A 46 -2.62 -8.44 -0.16
CA SER A 46 -3.20 -9.69 -0.65
C SER A 46 -2.70 -10.91 0.13
N TYR A 47 -1.47 -10.85 0.64
CA TYR A 47 -0.85 -11.95 1.40
C TYR A 47 -0.86 -11.70 2.91
N TYR A 48 -0.77 -10.43 3.31
CA TYR A 48 -0.79 -9.98 4.70
C TYR A 48 -1.88 -8.90 4.85
N PRO A 49 -3.17 -9.28 4.95
CA PRO A 49 -4.27 -8.32 4.94
C PRO A 49 -4.48 -7.60 6.28
N ASP A 50 -4.08 -8.20 7.40
CA ASP A 50 -4.19 -7.62 8.73
C ASP A 50 -2.87 -6.92 9.09
N MET A 51 -2.85 -5.60 8.96
CA MET A 51 -1.68 -4.77 9.24
C MET A 51 -1.28 -4.75 10.73
N ASN A 52 -2.15 -5.21 11.64
CA ASN A 52 -1.78 -5.34 13.06
C ASN A 52 -1.03 -6.65 13.36
N GLN A 53 -1.04 -7.60 12.42
CA GLN A 53 -0.39 -8.89 12.54
C GLN A 53 0.73 -9.09 11.50
N ALA A 54 1.16 -8.01 10.84
CA ALA A 54 2.17 -8.05 9.80
C ALA A 54 3.07 -6.82 9.86
N GLU A 55 4.26 -6.97 9.30
CA GLU A 55 5.24 -5.89 9.18
C GLU A 55 5.53 -5.67 7.70
N TYR A 56 5.66 -4.40 7.29
CA TYR A 56 5.94 -4.04 5.90
C TYR A 56 7.24 -3.27 5.82
N TYR A 57 8.02 -3.55 4.78
CA TYR A 57 9.36 -2.99 4.62
C TYR A 57 9.58 -2.49 3.21
N ILE A 58 10.38 -1.43 3.10
CA ILE A 58 11.09 -1.11 1.88
C ILE A 58 12.24 -2.11 1.74
N VAL A 59 12.35 -2.72 0.57
CA VAL A 59 13.43 -3.62 0.21
C VAL A 59 14.04 -3.20 -1.11
N GLU A 60 15.29 -3.59 -1.32
CA GLU A 60 15.93 -3.57 -2.62
C GLU A 60 16.09 -5.00 -3.12
N ALA A 61 15.40 -5.30 -4.21
CA ALA A 61 15.53 -6.55 -4.95
C ALA A 61 16.69 -6.46 -5.95
N GLY A 62 17.52 -7.51 -6.00
CA GLY A 62 18.64 -7.64 -6.92
C GLY A 62 19.03 -9.10 -7.16
N GLY A 63 20.18 -9.29 -7.83
CA GLY A 63 20.56 -10.62 -8.31
C GLY A 63 19.71 -11.03 -9.50
N ASP A 64 19.39 -12.32 -9.58
CA ASP A 64 18.43 -12.82 -10.55
C ASP A 64 17.04 -12.38 -10.12
N ILE A 65 16.29 -11.80 -11.05
CA ILE A 65 14.95 -11.28 -10.84
C ILE A 65 14.00 -12.04 -11.76
N ASP A 66 12.88 -12.49 -11.20
CA ASP A 66 11.82 -13.20 -11.92
C ASP A 66 10.48 -12.56 -11.59
N GLU A 67 9.76 -12.09 -12.61
CA GLU A 67 8.45 -11.43 -12.47
C GLU A 67 7.34 -12.47 -12.71
N ASP A 68 6.41 -12.62 -11.76
CA ASP A 68 5.24 -13.47 -11.97
C ASP A 68 4.24 -12.74 -12.91
N GLU A 69 3.62 -13.44 -13.85
CA GLU A 69 2.67 -12.83 -14.82
C GLU A 69 1.32 -12.37 -14.20
N TRP A 70 1.10 -12.52 -12.89
CA TRP A 70 -0.23 -12.39 -12.25
C TRP A 70 -0.47 -11.10 -11.47
N ASP A 71 0.54 -10.52 -10.83
CA ASP A 71 0.48 -9.31 -9.99
C ASP A 71 1.84 -8.59 -10.05
N SER A 72 2.02 -7.47 -9.34
CA SER A 72 3.34 -6.79 -9.30
C SER A 72 4.40 -7.56 -8.49
N LYS A 73 4.21 -8.88 -8.31
CA LYS A 73 5.10 -9.72 -7.51
C LYS A 73 6.37 -10.05 -8.27
N ILE A 74 7.47 -9.88 -7.56
CA ILE A 74 8.81 -10.05 -8.08
C ILE A 74 9.56 -10.96 -7.12
N ALA A 75 10.13 -12.06 -7.62
CA ALA A 75 11.10 -12.86 -6.88
C ALA A 75 12.51 -12.42 -7.19
N CYS A 76 13.40 -12.55 -6.21
CA CYS A 76 14.81 -12.20 -6.37
C CYS A 76 15.75 -13.15 -5.62
N THR A 77 17.01 -13.23 -6.04
CA THR A 77 18.04 -13.97 -5.27
C THR A 77 18.71 -13.13 -4.20
N HIS A 78 18.72 -11.80 -4.36
CA HIS A 78 19.20 -10.86 -3.34
C HIS A 78 18.06 -9.97 -2.87
N LEU A 79 17.77 -10.01 -1.57
CA LEU A 79 16.74 -9.19 -0.94
C LEU A 79 17.35 -8.40 0.21
N ASN A 80 17.59 -7.11 -0.03
CA ASN A 80 18.16 -6.20 0.95
C ASN A 80 17.04 -5.44 1.67
N ILE A 81 16.82 -5.73 2.96
CA ILE A 81 15.78 -5.07 3.76
C ILE A 81 16.32 -3.74 4.30
N ILE A 82 15.67 -2.64 3.92
CA ILE A 82 16.19 -1.28 4.15
C ILE A 82 15.54 -0.66 5.38
N LYS A 83 14.20 -0.64 5.42
CA LYS A 83 13.45 0.10 6.44
C LYS A 83 12.08 -0.52 6.69
N GLN A 84 11.70 -0.65 7.96
CA GLN A 84 10.33 -0.94 8.37
C GLN A 84 9.45 0.29 8.18
N LEU A 85 8.29 0.11 7.56
CA LEU A 85 7.31 1.15 7.32
C LEU A 85 6.30 1.21 8.47
N THR A 86 5.99 2.43 8.91
CA THR A 86 4.74 2.70 9.62
C THR A 86 3.55 2.55 8.67
N MET A 87 2.34 2.48 9.23
CA MET A 87 1.11 2.39 8.42
C MET A 87 0.94 3.62 7.52
N GLU A 88 1.20 4.82 8.04
CA GLU A 88 1.18 6.07 7.26
C GLU A 88 2.18 6.04 6.11
N GLU A 89 3.42 5.61 6.37
CA GLU A 89 4.44 5.53 5.31
C GLU A 89 4.04 4.49 4.26
N PHE A 90 3.52 3.33 4.65
CA PHE A 90 3.04 2.31 3.71
C PHE A 90 1.99 2.86 2.74
N PHE A 91 0.99 3.58 3.26
CA PHE A 91 -0.04 4.19 2.41
C PHE A 91 0.49 5.40 1.63
N LEU A 92 1.44 6.16 2.16
CA LEU A 92 2.10 7.23 1.40
C LEU A 92 2.86 6.66 0.19
N HIS A 93 3.60 5.57 0.38
CA HIS A 93 4.26 4.86 -0.71
C HIS A 93 3.27 4.25 -1.71
N SER A 94 2.10 3.80 -1.25
CA SER A 94 1.00 3.33 -2.11
C SER A 94 0.44 4.46 -2.98
N LEU A 95 0.27 5.66 -2.40
CA LEU A 95 -0.14 6.86 -3.12
C LEU A 95 0.92 7.28 -4.15
N ALA A 96 2.20 7.27 -3.77
CA ALA A 96 3.30 7.58 -4.68
C ALA A 96 3.35 6.61 -5.87
N TYR A 97 3.16 5.32 -5.64
CA TYR A 97 3.06 4.33 -6.73
C TYR A 97 1.96 4.68 -7.73
N MET A 98 0.78 5.10 -7.25
CA MET A 98 -0.31 5.52 -8.15
C MET A 98 0.01 6.81 -8.91
N VAL A 99 0.79 7.73 -8.33
CA VAL A 99 1.26 8.95 -9.00
C VAL A 99 2.25 8.62 -10.12
N ASP A 100 3.19 7.71 -9.87
CA ASP A 100 4.20 7.32 -10.85
C ASP A 100 3.63 6.40 -11.95
N HIS A 101 2.55 5.67 -11.63
CA HIS A 101 1.94 4.68 -12.51
C HIS A 101 0.41 4.83 -12.65
N PRO A 102 -0.12 6.00 -13.05
CA PRO A 102 -1.56 6.27 -13.02
C PRO A 102 -2.37 5.37 -13.95
N LYS A 103 -1.73 4.81 -14.99
CA LYS A 103 -2.37 3.97 -16.01
C LYS A 103 -2.33 2.47 -15.71
N ARG A 104 -1.70 2.05 -14.61
CA ARG A 104 -1.74 0.65 -14.17
C ARG A 104 -3.15 0.29 -13.69
N GLU A 105 -3.46 -1.01 -13.76
CA GLU A 105 -4.69 -1.53 -13.18
C GLU A 105 -4.75 -1.24 -11.68
N TRP A 106 -5.95 -0.97 -11.20
CA TRP A 106 -6.16 -0.62 -9.80
C TRP A 106 -6.07 -1.86 -8.94
N ASN A 107 -5.31 -1.78 -7.85
CA ASN A 107 -5.37 -2.81 -6.82
C ASN A 107 -6.80 -2.86 -6.23
N SER A 108 -7.26 -4.06 -5.89
CA SER A 108 -8.62 -4.30 -5.38
C SER A 108 -8.95 -3.61 -4.06
N ARG A 109 -7.94 -3.09 -3.34
CA ARG A 109 -8.08 -2.27 -2.13
C ARG A 109 -8.36 -0.79 -2.42
N VAL A 110 -8.33 -0.36 -3.68
CA VAL A 110 -8.61 1.01 -4.08
C VAL A 110 -10.10 1.17 -4.40
N HIS A 111 -10.76 2.05 -3.65
CA HIS A 111 -12.16 2.40 -3.87
C HIS A 111 -12.29 3.53 -4.89
N LYS A 112 -13.24 3.40 -5.81
CA LYS A 112 -13.53 4.43 -6.80
C LYS A 112 -14.41 5.53 -6.21
N ASP A 113 -13.93 6.76 -6.29
CA ASP A 113 -14.56 8.03 -5.88
C ASP A 113 -14.93 8.17 -4.40
N LYS A 114 -15.43 7.10 -3.75
CA LYS A 114 -15.86 7.13 -2.36
C LYS A 114 -15.53 5.81 -1.67
N GLY A 115 -15.17 5.89 -0.40
CA GLY A 115 -14.98 4.69 0.42
C GLY A 115 -15.05 4.97 1.91
N GLU A 116 -15.41 3.95 2.67
CA GLU A 116 -15.31 3.96 4.12
C GLU A 116 -14.23 3.00 4.56
N THR A 117 -13.65 3.25 5.72
CA THR A 117 -12.59 2.40 6.26
C THR A 117 -13.06 0.99 6.54
N HIS A 118 -12.19 0.05 6.18
CA HIS A 118 -12.32 -1.36 6.53
C HIS A 118 -10.97 -1.84 7.05
N ASN A 119 -10.94 -2.44 8.25
CA ASN A 119 -9.72 -2.88 8.92
C ASN A 119 -8.66 -1.77 9.10
N GLY A 120 -9.10 -0.57 9.51
CA GLY A 120 -8.19 0.49 9.93
C GLY A 120 -7.76 1.48 8.84
N TYR A 121 -8.19 1.30 7.59
CA TYR A 121 -7.84 2.21 6.51
C TYR A 121 -8.83 2.20 5.34
N VAL A 122 -8.73 3.20 4.46
CA VAL A 122 -9.32 3.23 3.12
C VAL A 122 -8.40 3.96 2.15
N VAL A 123 -8.30 3.46 0.92
CA VAL A 123 -7.63 4.14 -0.19
C VAL A 123 -8.70 4.49 -1.23
N VAL A 124 -8.89 5.77 -1.51
CA VAL A 124 -9.89 6.25 -2.47
C VAL A 124 -9.22 6.98 -3.62
N ARG A 125 -9.57 6.60 -4.84
CA ARG A 125 -9.06 7.20 -6.08
C ARG A 125 -10.22 7.64 -6.98
N GLY A 126 -10.12 8.82 -7.58
CA GLY A 126 -11.14 9.32 -8.52
C GLY A 126 -11.04 10.82 -8.78
N ILE A 127 -12.01 11.38 -9.50
CA ILE A 127 -12.01 12.81 -9.89
C ILE A 127 -12.30 13.72 -8.70
N ASP A 128 -13.15 13.27 -7.79
CA ASP A 128 -13.47 13.98 -6.55
C ASP A 128 -13.55 13.02 -5.36
N PRO A 129 -12.42 12.46 -4.93
CA PRO A 129 -12.41 11.38 -3.96
C PRO A 129 -12.87 11.88 -2.59
N ALA A 130 -13.66 11.07 -1.90
CA ALA A 130 -14.10 11.32 -0.53
C ALA A 130 -14.03 10.05 0.33
N ALA A 131 -13.74 10.20 1.61
CA ALA A 131 -13.60 9.06 2.51
C ALA A 131 -14.07 9.38 3.93
N ALA A 132 -14.56 8.36 4.63
CA ALA A 132 -14.91 8.42 6.04
C ALA A 132 -14.32 7.22 6.79
N GLY A 133 -14.16 7.35 8.10
CA GLY A 133 -13.64 6.26 8.92
C GLY A 133 -13.77 6.47 10.42
N LYS A 134 -13.33 5.49 11.20
CA LYS A 134 -13.35 5.49 12.65
C LYS A 134 -12.09 6.15 13.23
N LEU A 135 -12.12 6.44 14.53
CA LEU A 135 -10.97 7.01 15.25
C LEU A 135 -9.74 6.11 15.05
N ASN A 136 -8.61 6.75 14.74
CA ASN A 136 -7.32 6.15 14.38
C ASN A 136 -7.24 5.50 13.00
N ASP A 137 -8.29 5.45 12.19
CA ASP A 137 -8.17 4.90 10.85
C ASP A 137 -7.39 5.83 9.91
N ILE A 138 -6.80 5.27 8.86
CA ILE A 138 -6.13 6.01 7.78
C ILE A 138 -7.09 6.29 6.63
N LEU A 139 -7.16 7.54 6.20
CA LEU A 139 -7.82 7.95 4.97
C LEU A 139 -6.74 8.36 3.95
N ALA A 140 -6.63 7.63 2.85
CA ALA A 140 -5.69 7.91 1.77
C ALA A 140 -6.44 8.27 0.48
N PHE A 141 -6.03 9.35 -0.17
CA PHE A 141 -6.73 9.95 -1.30
C PHE A 141 -5.79 10.12 -2.49
N ALA A 142 -6.23 9.71 -3.67
CA ALA A 142 -5.59 10.00 -4.94
C ALA A 142 -6.59 10.66 -5.88
N LYS A 143 -6.46 11.96 -6.11
CA LYS A 143 -7.33 12.73 -7.00
C LYS A 143 -6.77 12.72 -8.42
N GLU A 144 -7.63 12.37 -9.36
CA GLU A 144 -7.34 12.31 -10.78
C GLU A 144 -7.66 13.63 -11.48
N ASP A 145 -6.91 13.93 -12.54
CA ASP A 145 -7.36 14.82 -13.59
C ASP A 145 -8.49 14.15 -14.39
N TYR A 146 -9.58 14.87 -14.62
CA TYR A 146 -10.74 14.34 -15.34
C TYR A 146 -10.43 13.95 -16.80
N ALA A 147 -9.52 14.66 -17.46
CA ALA A 147 -9.22 14.45 -18.87
C ALA A 147 -8.14 13.38 -19.09
N THR A 148 -7.10 13.35 -18.25
CA THR A 148 -5.95 12.46 -18.45
C THR A 148 -5.97 11.20 -17.59
N GLY A 149 -6.67 11.23 -16.44
CA GLY A 149 -6.61 10.16 -15.44
C GLY A 149 -5.31 10.13 -14.63
N ASP A 150 -4.42 11.11 -14.81
CA ASP A 150 -3.20 11.24 -14.02
C ASP A 150 -3.53 11.71 -12.60
N ILE A 151 -2.74 11.29 -11.62
CA ILE A 151 -2.93 11.74 -10.23
C ILE A 151 -2.36 13.16 -10.08
N ILE A 152 -3.23 14.12 -9.81
CA ILE A 152 -2.88 15.54 -9.68
C ILE A 152 -2.75 16.01 -8.22
N GLN A 153 -3.30 15.23 -7.29
CA GLN A 153 -3.21 15.54 -5.87
C GLN A 153 -3.36 14.26 -5.06
N VAL A 154 -2.51 14.11 -4.05
CA VAL A 154 -2.65 13.06 -3.03
C VAL A 154 -2.78 13.68 -1.65
N ALA A 155 -3.47 13.00 -0.76
CA ALA A 155 -3.51 13.35 0.65
C ALA A 155 -3.60 12.08 1.50
N LEU A 156 -3.08 12.16 2.72
CA LEU A 156 -3.17 11.12 3.71
C LEU A 156 -3.44 11.77 5.07
N THR A 157 -4.38 11.23 5.82
CA THR A 157 -4.63 11.65 7.19
C THR A 157 -5.01 10.45 8.05
N ARG A 158 -4.73 10.57 9.35
CA ARG A 158 -5.31 9.71 10.37
C ARG A 158 -6.52 10.43 10.96
N VAL A 159 -7.60 9.70 11.23
CA VAL A 159 -8.77 10.22 11.95
C VAL A 159 -8.35 10.43 13.41
N ASP A 160 -8.08 11.69 13.78
CA ASP A 160 -7.47 12.05 15.08
C ASP A 160 -8.49 12.46 16.15
N GLY A 161 -9.77 12.59 15.79
CA GLY A 161 -10.83 13.05 16.69
C GLY A 161 -10.73 14.53 17.07
N LYS A 162 -9.89 15.31 16.37
CA LYS A 162 -9.68 16.75 16.61
C LYS A 162 -9.90 17.57 15.35
N LYS A 163 -9.09 17.31 14.32
CA LYS A 163 -9.19 17.96 13.00
C LYS A 163 -10.01 17.11 12.05
N VAL A 164 -9.80 15.79 12.11
CA VAL A 164 -10.54 14.80 11.33
C VAL A 164 -11.32 13.96 12.32
N LEU A 165 -12.62 14.21 12.37
CA LEU A 165 -13.54 13.58 13.30
C LEU A 165 -14.02 12.24 12.74
N PRO A 166 -14.24 11.24 13.61
CA PRO A 166 -14.76 9.95 13.18
C PRO A 166 -16.16 10.08 12.58
N ASP A 167 -16.50 9.17 11.67
CA ASP A 167 -17.82 9.05 11.05
C ASP A 167 -18.25 10.28 10.23
N ARG A 168 -17.27 11.05 9.75
CA ARG A 168 -17.48 12.17 8.83
C ARG A 168 -16.72 11.96 7.53
N TRP A 169 -17.26 12.53 6.45
CA TRP A 169 -16.68 12.43 5.13
C TRP A 169 -15.73 13.59 4.87
N TYR A 170 -14.55 13.28 4.32
CA TYR A 170 -13.52 14.25 3.98
C TYR A 170 -13.10 14.10 2.52
N GLY A 171 -12.78 15.22 1.88
CA GLY A 171 -12.14 15.23 0.56
C GLY A 171 -10.63 15.14 0.61
N VAL A 172 -9.99 15.08 -0.56
CA VAL A 172 -8.52 15.16 -0.71
C VAL A 172 -7.90 16.45 -0.14
N ASP A 173 -8.69 17.52 0.00
CA ASP A 173 -8.27 18.77 0.66
C ASP A 173 -8.40 18.74 2.18
N LEU A 174 -8.77 17.57 2.74
CA LEU A 174 -9.03 17.30 4.15
C LEU A 174 -10.13 18.18 4.76
N LYS A 175 -11.02 18.72 3.92
CA LYS A 175 -12.22 19.42 4.37
C LYS A 175 -13.40 18.46 4.43
N GLU A 176 -14.26 18.67 5.43
CA GLU A 176 -15.48 17.91 5.58
C GLU A 176 -16.42 18.14 4.38
N ARG A 177 -17.08 17.07 3.93
CA ARG A 177 -18.00 17.08 2.79
C ARG A 177 -19.35 16.48 3.20
N GLN A 178 -20.42 17.01 2.61
CA GLN A 178 -21.68 16.29 2.58
C GLN A 178 -21.66 15.30 1.43
N VAL A 179 -21.79 14.03 1.76
CA VAL A 179 -21.83 12.95 0.79
C VAL A 179 -23.23 12.34 0.84
N ASN A 180 -23.97 12.43 -0.27
CA ASN A 180 -25.22 11.70 -0.41
C ASN A 180 -24.87 10.21 -0.53
N LEU A 181 -25.26 9.43 0.50
CA LEU A 181 -25.29 7.99 0.43
C LEU A 181 -26.51 7.63 -0.44
N ILE A 182 -26.25 7.10 -1.64
CA ILE A 182 -27.30 6.62 -2.55
C ILE A 182 -27.69 5.21 -2.12
#